data_AF-A0A2V7I914-F1
#
_entry.id   AF-A0A2V7I914-F1
#
_cell.length_a   1.000
_cell.length_b   1.000
_cell.length_c   1.000
_cell.angle_alpha   90.00
_cell.angle_beta   90.00
_cell.angle_gamma   90.00
#
_symmetry.space_group_name_H-M   'P 1'
#
loop_
_entity.id
_entity.type
_entity.pdbx_description
1 polymer ?
#
loop_
_entity_poly.entity_id
_entity_poly.type
_entity_poly.pdbx_seq_one_letter_code
_entity_poly.pdbx_strand_id
1 'polypeptide(L)'
;MLEPRGRWHVTVAAVGSVLYLGAVVAGLGFVVFVWLTRTYSPSRVNVFVFLSPVFGVLFGWAVLGEPISAPQALGGLAVAAGILLVNTGR
;
A
#
# COMPACT_ATOMS: atom_id res chain seq x y z
N MET A 1 -20.94 18.30 -17.00
CA MET A 1 -19.66 17.66 -16.66
C MET A 1 -19.61 16.32 -17.34
N LEU A 2 -19.35 16.36 -18.65
CA LEU A 2 -19.27 15.19 -19.51
C LEU A 2 -17.77 14.88 -19.60
N GLU A 3 -17.29 13.83 -18.93
CA GLU A 3 -16.02 13.26 -19.36
C GLU A 3 -16.19 12.93 -20.85
N PRO A 4 -15.31 13.39 -21.75
CA PRO A 4 -15.33 12.92 -23.13
C PRO A 4 -15.31 11.39 -23.05
N ARG A 5 -16.24 10.70 -23.73
CA ARG A 5 -16.20 9.23 -23.84
C ARG A 5 -14.90 8.84 -24.53
N GLY A 6 -13.82 8.78 -23.75
CA GLY A 6 -12.50 8.40 -24.17
C GLY A 6 -12.63 7.02 -24.76
N ARG A 7 -12.20 6.87 -26.02
CA ARG A 7 -12.15 5.57 -26.67
C ARG A 7 -11.29 4.68 -25.78
N TRP A 8 -11.85 3.57 -25.30
CA TRP A 8 -11.12 2.61 -24.49
C TRP A 8 -9.96 2.07 -25.32
N HIS A 9 -8.76 2.62 -25.11
CA HIS A 9 -7.55 2.14 -25.76
C HIS A 9 -7.03 0.97 -24.92
N VAL A 10 -7.48 -0.24 -25.26
CA VAL A 10 -6.96 -1.47 -24.67
C VAL A 10 -5.55 -1.67 -25.22
N THR A 11 -4.56 -1.12 -24.53
CA THR A 11 -3.15 -1.32 -24.84
C THR A 11 -2.65 -2.56 -24.09
N VAL A 12 -1.60 -3.21 -24.63
CA VAL A 12 -0.94 -4.32 -23.94
C VAL A 12 -0.44 -3.90 -22.56
N ALA A 13 0.05 -2.67 -22.44
CA ALA A 13 0.45 -2.09 -21.15
C ALA A 13 -0.73 -1.99 -20.17
N ALA A 14 -1.92 -1.54 -20.61
CA ALA A 14 -3.09 -1.47 -19.75
C ALA A 14 -3.54 -2.84 -19.25
N VAL A 15 -3.58 -3.84 -20.14
CA VAL A 15 -3.91 -5.23 -19.77
C VAL A 15 -2.86 -5.79 -18.80
N GLY A 16 -1.57 -5.56 -19.08
CA GLY A 16 -0.47 -5.97 -18.21
C GLY A 16 -0.57 -5.36 -16.80
N SER A 17 -0.86 -4.06 -16.71
CA SER A 17 -1.05 -3.36 -15.44
C SER A 17 -2.24 -3.92 -14.64
N VAL A 18 -3.37 -4.20 -15.30
CA VAL A 18 -4.54 -4.79 -14.64
C VAL A 18 -4.23 -6.19 -14.12
N LEU A 19 -3.56 -7.03 -14.93
CA LEU A 19 -3.16 -8.38 -14.51
C LEU A 19 -2.18 -8.33 -13.33
N TYR A 20 -1.20 -7.43 -13.38
CA TYR A 20 -0.25 -7.24 -12.29
C TYR A 20 -0.94 -6.80 -11.00
N LEU A 21 -1.79 -5.77 -11.07
CA LEU A 21 -2.53 -5.27 -9.91
C LEU A 21 -3.50 -6.32 -9.35
N GLY A 22 -4.20 -7.05 -10.22
CA GLY A 22 -5.18 -8.06 -9.81
C GLY A 22 -4.54 -9.33 -9.25
N ALA A 23 -3.62 -9.95 -9.98
CA ALA A 23 -3.05 -11.24 -9.59
C ALA A 23 -1.94 -11.10 -8.54
N VAL A 24 -1.01 -10.16 -8.75
CA VAL A 24 0.18 -10.01 -7.89
C VAL A 24 -0.14 -9.14 -6.68
N VAL A 25 -0.62 -7.91 -6.90
CA VAL A 25 -0.80 -6.97 -5.79
C VAL A 25 -2.00 -7.38 -4.92
N ALA A 26 -3.18 -7.54 -5.52
CA ALA A 26 -4.38 -7.91 -4.78
C ALA A 26 -4.43 -9.41 -4.44
N GLY A 27 -4.22 -10.29 -5.43
CA GLY A 27 -4.33 -11.75 -5.26
C GLY A 27 -3.34 -12.31 -4.25
N LEU A 28 -2.04 -12.19 -4.52
CA LEU A 28 -1.02 -12.68 -3.58
C LEU A 28 -1.06 -11.92 -2.26
N GLY A 29 -1.27 -10.60 -2.30
CA GLY A 29 -1.42 -9.79 -1.08
C GLY A 29 -2.53 -10.29 -0.18
N PHE A 30 -3.70 -10.64 -0.74
CA PHE A 30 -4.81 -11.19 0.01
C PHE A 30 -4.53 -12.60 0.55
N VAL A 31 -3.88 -13.47 -0.23
CA VAL A 31 -3.48 -14.81 0.22
C VAL A 31 -2.53 -14.70 1.42
N VAL A 32 -1.50 -13.85 1.32
CA VAL A 32 -0.57 -13.59 2.42
C VAL A 32 -1.29 -13.02 3.62
N PHE A 33 -2.21 -12.06 3.43
CA PHE A 33 -2.99 -11.46 4.50
C PHE A 33 -3.85 -12.49 5.25
N VAL A 34 -4.57 -13.35 4.52
CA VAL A 34 -5.39 -14.42 5.12
C VAL A 34 -4.52 -15.45 5.82
N TRP A 35 -3.37 -15.81 5.24
CA TRP A 35 -2.40 -16.71 5.86
C TRP A 35 -1.86 -16.12 7.17
N LEU A 36 -1.42 -14.86 7.16
CA LEU A 36 -0.93 -14.17 8.35
C LEU A 36 -2.02 -14.07 9.43
N THR A 37 -3.26 -13.79 9.06
CA THR A 37 -4.40 -13.68 10.00
C THR A 37 -4.71 -15.02 10.67
N ARG A 38 -4.39 -16.15 10.02
CA ARG A 38 -4.53 -17.48 10.63
C ARG A 38 -3.38 -17.81 11.59
N THR A 39 -2.19 -17.25 11.38
CA THR A 39 -0.98 -17.58 12.17
C THR A 39 -0.71 -16.58 13.29
N TYR A 40 -1.13 -15.31 13.14
CA TYR A 40 -0.91 -14.22 14.09
C TYR A 40 -2.23 -13.57 14.50
N SER A 41 -2.26 -12.93 15.67
CA SER A 41 -3.44 -12.19 16.12
C SER A 41 -3.86 -11.13 15.08
N PRO A 42 -5.16 -11.01 14.74
CA PRO A 42 -5.66 -10.07 13.74
C PRO A 42 -5.17 -8.63 13.94
N SER A 43 -5.03 -8.21 15.21
CA SER A 43 -4.53 -6.88 15.55
C SER A 43 -3.10 -6.64 15.09
N ARG A 44 -2.21 -7.65 15.15
CA ARG A 44 -0.82 -7.53 14.69
C ARG A 44 -0.72 -7.57 13.16
N VAL A 45 -1.61 -8.30 12.50
CA VAL A 45 -1.63 -8.40 11.03
C VAL A 45 -2.15 -7.12 10.39
N ASN A 46 -3.19 -6.51 10.95
CA ASN A 46 -3.78 -5.31 10.36
C ASN A 46 -2.85 -4.08 10.45
N VAL A 47 -1.90 -4.10 11.40
CA VAL A 47 -0.92 -3.04 11.56
C VAL A 47 0.01 -2.89 10.34
N PHE A 48 0.23 -3.97 9.57
CA PHE A 48 1.00 -3.91 8.33
C PHE A 48 0.34 -3.05 7.24
N VAL A 49 -0.98 -2.89 7.25
CA VAL A 49 -1.67 -2.03 6.28
C VAL A 49 -1.26 -0.56 6.45
N PHE A 50 -0.94 -0.14 7.68
CA PHE A 50 -0.45 1.21 7.96
C PHE A 50 0.95 1.49 7.41
N LEU A 51 1.72 0.47 7.03
CA LEU A 51 3.00 0.67 6.33
C LEU A 51 2.82 1.13 4.88
N SER A 52 1.65 0.98 4.27
CA SER A 52 1.37 1.39 2.89
C SER A 52 1.79 2.84 2.58
N PRO A 53 1.40 3.87 3.36
CA PRO A 53 1.88 5.23 3.15
C PRO A 53 3.39 5.39 3.32
N VAL A 54 4.03 4.62 4.21
CA VAL A 54 5.49 4.66 4.41
C VAL A 54 6.19 4.13 3.16
N PHE A 55 5.77 2.97 2.65
CA PHE A 55 6.28 2.45 1.39
C PHE A 55 5.98 3.38 0.21
N GLY A 56 4.82 4.03 0.19
CA GLY A 56 4.48 5.04 -0.83
C GLY A 56 5.47 6.20 -0.85
N VAL A 57 5.78 6.79 0.30
CA VAL A 57 6.78 7.88 0.43
C VAL A 57 8.18 7.38 0.08
N LEU A 58 8.57 6.19 0.56
CA LEU A 58 9.88 5.61 0.27
C LEU A 58 10.07 5.32 -1.22
N PHE A 59 9.08 4.75 -1.90
CA PHE A 59 9.14 4.50 -3.33
C PHE A 59 9.04 5.80 -4.14
N GLY A 60 8.27 6.79 -3.71
CA GLY A 60 8.27 8.13 -4.33
C GLY A 60 9.66 8.78 -4.27
N TRP A 61 10.32 8.72 -3.11
CA TRP A 61 11.69 9.20 -2.97
C TRP A 61 12.70 8.36 -3.78
N ALA A 62 12.64 7.03 -3.70
CA ALA A 62 13.65 6.16 -4.30
C ALA A 62 13.51 5.97 -5.82
N VAL A 63 12.27 5.93 -6.34
CA VAL A 63 11.99 5.65 -7.76
C VAL A 63 11.75 6.94 -8.54
N LEU A 64 10.99 7.88 -7.97
CA LEU A 64 10.67 9.15 -8.63
C LEU A 64 11.65 10.27 -8.25
N GLY A 65 12.46 10.10 -7.20
CA GLY A 65 13.39 11.14 -6.73
C GLY A 65 12.70 12.28 -5.98
N GLU A 66 11.46 12.09 -5.52
CA GLU A 66 10.70 13.15 -4.86
C GLU A 66 11.30 13.49 -3.48
N PRO A 67 11.55 14.77 -3.18
CA PRO A 67 12.05 15.16 -1.87
C PRO A 67 11.01 14.88 -0.80
N ILE A 68 11.44 14.23 0.29
CA ILE A 68 10.55 13.93 1.42
C ILE A 68 10.20 15.25 2.13
N SER A 69 8.93 15.63 2.05
CA SER A 69 8.39 16.83 2.69
C SER A 69 8.15 16.60 4.19
N ALA A 70 8.15 17.69 4.98
CA ALA A 70 7.90 17.62 6.42
C ALA A 70 6.56 16.93 6.79
N PRO A 71 5.44 17.15 6.08
CA PRO A 71 4.19 16.41 6.34
C PRO A 71 4.33 14.89 6.12
N GLN A 72 5.07 14.46 5.09
CA GLN A 72 5.31 13.03 4.82
C GLN A 72 6.14 12.39 5.93
N ALA A 73 7.18 13.09 6.41
CA ALA A 73 7.98 12.62 7.54
C ALA A 73 7.14 12.50 8.82
N LEU A 74 6.30 13.50 9.12
CA LEU A 74 5.38 13.45 10.26
C LEU A 74 4.37 12.31 10.15
N GLY A 75 3.82 12.07 8.95
CA GLY A 75 2.94 10.93 8.70
C GLY A 75 3.64 9.59 8.94
N GLY A 76 4.89 9.44 8.49
CA GLY A 76 5.70 8.25 8.75
C GLY A 76 5.96 8.00 10.24
N LEU A 77 6.26 9.06 11.00
CA LEU A 77 6.42 8.98 12.46
C LEU A 77 5.10 8.61 13.16
N ALA A 78 3.97 9.18 12.73
CA ALA A 78 2.66 8.85 13.28
C ALA A 78 2.29 7.37 13.06
N VAL A 79 2.60 6.83 11.88
CA VAL A 79 2.45 5.39 11.60
C VAL A 79 3.31 4.57 12.55
N ALA A 80 4.61 4.89 12.67
CA ALA A 80 5.52 4.17 13.56
C ALA A 80 5.03 4.18 15.02
N ALA A 81 4.54 5.33 15.50
CA ALA A 81 3.95 5.45 16.84
C ALA A 81 2.71 4.56 17.01
N GLY A 82 1.81 4.52 16.02
CA GLY A 82 0.63 3.65 16.05
C GLY A 82 0.99 2.16 16.09
N ILE A 83 1.99 1.74 15.30
CA ILE A 83 2.52 0.36 15.31
C ILE A 83 3.04 0.00 16.70
N LEU A 84 3.86 0.88 17.29
CA LEU A 84 4.44 0.65 18.62
C LEU A 84 3.35 0.55 19.69
N LEU A 85 2.35 1.44 19.67
CA LEU A 85 1.26 1.45 20.64
C LEU A 85 0.44 0.15 20.60
N VAL A 86 0.11 -0.34 19.40
CA VAL A 86 -0.65 -1.60 19.24
C VAL A 86 0.18 -2.81 19.66
N ASN A 87 1.50 -2.78 19.45
CA ASN A 87 2.38 -3.91 19.79
C ASN A 87 2.84 -3.92 21.26
N THR A 88 2.78 -2.78 21.97
CA THR A 88 3.15 -2.67 23.40
C THR A 88 1.95 -2.76 24.34
N GLY A 89 0.74 -2.46 23.87
CA GLY A 89 -0.51 -2.80 24.57
C GLY A 89 -0.72 -4.31 24.56
N ARG A 90 -0.33 -4.96 25.65
CA ARG A 90 -0.57 -6.40 25.90
C ARG A 90 -2.04 -6.76 25.70
#